data_AF-A0A9W3SDI3-F1
#
_entry.id   AF-A0A9W3SDI3-F1
#
_cell.length_a   1.000
_cell.length_b   1.000
_cell.length_c   1.000
_cell.angle_alpha   90.00
_cell.angle_beta   90.00
_cell.angle_gamma   90.00
#
_symmetry.space_group_name_H-M   'P 1'
#
loop_
_entity.id
_entity.type
_entity.pdbx_description
1 polymer ?
#
loop_
_entity_poly.entity_id
_entity_poly.type
_entity_poly.pdbx_seq_one_letter_code
_entity_poly.pdbx_strand_id
1 'polypeptide(L)'
;METKKVFKPFAIWSLAKEEAFLRKMHQKGWALQKYNVMYTFKKTEPKDVIYKADFRLDYKDSKEKQLEYIDIYEMCGWKHVTSFAKWNYFCKEVDEENELPDIYSDKETKIQKLVELIQFVAIMFVTLIPVLYLCFLGVSESGLYRGMVGFLVCIYSYAFINLFRKLKKMKKEIF
;
A
#
# COMPACT_ATOMS: atom_id res chain seq x y z
N MET A 1 8.55 26.70 6.21
CA MET A 1 8.04 25.47 6.86
C MET A 1 9.03 24.35 6.61
N GLU A 2 9.48 23.65 7.66
CA GLU A 2 10.51 22.60 7.56
C GLU A 2 9.91 21.30 6.99
N THR A 3 10.59 20.70 6.01
CA THR A 3 10.17 19.45 5.34
C THR A 3 11.27 18.41 5.39
N LYS A 4 10.89 17.13 5.47
CA LYS A 4 11.82 16.00 5.54
C LYS A 4 11.41 14.92 4.56
N LYS A 5 12.35 14.44 3.75
CA LYS A 5 12.14 13.31 2.84
C LYS A 5 12.82 12.05 3.38
N VAL A 6 12.13 10.92 3.35
CA VAL A 6 12.67 9.63 3.81
C VAL A 6 12.35 8.56 2.78
N PHE A 7 13.37 7.83 2.34
CA PHE A 7 13.20 6.60 1.58
C PHE A 7 13.29 5.41 2.54
N LYS A 8 12.22 4.62 2.62
CA LYS A 8 12.18 3.42 3.45
C LYS A 8 11.23 2.39 2.83
N PRO A 9 11.74 1.38 2.10
CA PRO A 9 10.87 0.43 1.43
C PRO A 9 10.17 -0.47 2.46
N PHE A 10 8.85 -0.56 2.36
CA PHE A 10 8.05 -1.55 3.07
C PHE A 10 7.48 -2.55 2.07
N ALA A 11 7.45 -3.82 2.48
CA ALA A 11 6.81 -4.84 1.67
C ALA A 11 5.29 -4.64 1.69
N ILE A 12 4.65 -4.82 0.54
CA ILE A 12 3.21 -4.61 0.34
C ILE A 12 2.37 -5.51 1.27
N TRP A 13 2.86 -6.72 1.62
CA TRP A 13 2.22 -7.62 2.58
C TRP A 13 2.44 -7.22 4.06
N SER A 14 3.21 -6.17 4.33
CA SER A 14 3.64 -5.77 5.67
C SER A 14 3.18 -4.36 6.07
N LEU A 15 1.99 -3.95 5.65
CA LEU A 15 1.39 -2.62 5.93
C LEU A 15 1.46 -2.20 7.39
N ALA A 16 1.19 -3.10 8.34
CA ALA A 16 1.26 -2.78 9.77
C ALA A 16 2.62 -2.21 10.21
N LYS A 17 3.73 -2.61 9.56
CA LYS A 17 5.07 -2.04 9.83
C LYS A 17 5.23 -0.63 9.26
N GLU A 18 4.63 -0.37 8.11
CA GLU A 18 4.60 0.96 7.50
C GLU A 18 3.74 1.91 8.34
N GLU A 19 2.53 1.50 8.71
CA GLU A 19 1.61 2.25 9.57
C GLU A 19 2.26 2.60 10.92
N ALA A 20 2.91 1.63 11.57
CA ALA A 20 3.66 1.86 12.81
C ALA A 20 4.83 2.84 12.63
N PHE A 21 5.50 2.80 11.48
CA PHE A 21 6.55 3.76 11.16
C PHE A 21 6.01 5.18 10.98
N LEU A 22 4.87 5.33 10.28
CA LEU A 22 4.23 6.63 10.07
C LEU A 22 3.75 7.23 11.41
N ARG A 23 3.11 6.43 12.27
CA ARG A 23 2.73 6.84 13.64
C ARG A 23 3.96 7.31 14.44
N LYS A 24 5.05 6.53 14.43
CA LYS A 24 6.30 6.90 15.12
C LYS A 24 6.92 8.18 14.56
N MET A 25 6.77 8.47 13.27
CA MET A 25 7.21 9.73 12.69
C MET A 25 6.36 10.90 13.17
N HIS A 26 5.04 10.73 13.24
CA HIS A 26 4.13 11.78 13.75
C HIS A 26 4.37 12.08 15.23
N GLN A 27 4.58 11.05 16.05
CA GLN A 27 4.99 11.20 17.45
C GLN A 27 6.32 11.92 17.63
N LYS A 28 7.15 12.02 16.57
CA LYS A 28 8.39 12.82 16.55
C LYS A 28 8.18 14.21 15.95
N GLY A 29 6.94 14.63 15.73
CA GLY A 29 6.61 15.91 15.11
C GLY A 29 6.74 15.93 13.58
N TRP A 30 6.64 14.76 12.92
CA TRP A 30 6.71 14.66 11.45
C TRP A 30 5.42 14.07 10.88
N ALA A 31 4.51 14.94 10.41
CA ALA A 31 3.27 14.52 9.77
C ALA A 31 3.53 14.18 8.29
N LEU A 32 3.02 13.03 7.84
CA LEU A 32 3.05 12.68 6.43
C LEU A 32 2.26 13.72 5.61
N GLN A 33 2.79 14.09 4.45
CA GLN A 33 2.12 15.00 3.51
C GLN A 33 1.99 14.38 2.11
N LYS A 34 2.99 13.61 1.69
CA LYS A 34 3.00 13.00 0.36
C LYS A 34 3.75 11.68 0.40
N TYR A 35 3.27 10.74 -0.37
CA TYR A 35 3.98 9.51 -0.68
C TYR A 35 4.01 9.31 -2.19
N ASN A 36 5.20 9.03 -2.73
CA ASN A 36 5.40 8.68 -4.14
C ASN A 36 6.63 7.78 -4.28
N VAL A 37 6.67 6.67 -3.51
CA VAL A 37 7.85 5.83 -3.23
C VAL A 37 8.81 6.46 -2.19
N MET A 38 8.79 7.77 -2.05
CA MET A 38 9.46 8.49 -0.97
C MET A 38 8.42 9.16 -0.07
N TYR A 39 8.64 9.09 1.25
CA TYR A 39 7.79 9.78 2.22
C TYR A 39 8.25 11.22 2.34
N THR A 40 7.33 12.16 2.14
CA THR A 40 7.54 13.58 2.44
C THR A 40 6.76 13.95 3.68
N PHE A 41 7.47 14.40 4.70
CA PHE A 41 6.93 14.85 5.97
C PHE A 41 7.04 16.36 6.12
N LYS A 42 6.12 16.94 6.87
CA LYS A 42 6.14 18.33 7.32
C LYS A 42 6.22 18.37 8.84
N LYS A 43 7.00 19.32 9.36
CA LYS A 43 7.11 19.53 10.81
C LYS A 43 5.75 19.93 11.39
N THR A 44 5.39 19.28 12.49
CA THR A 44 4.14 19.47 13.23
C THR A 44 4.42 19.29 14.73
N GLU A 45 3.45 19.61 15.56
CA GLU A 45 3.48 19.23 16.98
C GLU A 45 3.46 17.69 17.12
N PRO A 46 4.29 17.12 18.00
CA PRO A 46 4.23 15.71 18.36
C PRO A 46 2.84 15.34 18.85
N LYS A 47 2.18 14.43 18.13
CA LYS A 47 0.86 13.89 18.48
C LYS A 47 0.81 12.40 18.20
N ASP A 48 -0.09 11.71 18.90
CA ASP A 48 -0.34 10.31 18.62
C ASP A 48 -1.41 10.15 17.53
N VAL A 49 -0.93 9.89 16.31
CA VAL A 49 -1.78 9.80 15.11
C VAL A 49 -1.54 8.48 14.43
N ILE A 50 -2.62 7.73 14.24
CA ILE A 50 -2.60 6.48 13.49
C ILE A 50 -2.71 6.79 12.01
N TYR A 51 -1.93 6.07 11.22
CA TYR A 51 -2.03 6.04 9.77
C TYR A 51 -2.55 4.69 9.32
N LYS A 52 -3.43 4.70 8.33
CA LYS A 52 -3.93 3.50 7.66
C LYS A 52 -3.81 3.65 6.15
N ALA A 53 -3.32 2.61 5.51
CA ALA A 53 -3.19 2.55 4.06
C ALA A 53 -4.27 1.61 3.50
N ASP A 54 -5.18 2.15 2.69
CA ASP A 54 -6.20 1.37 2.00
C ASP A 54 -5.84 1.18 0.53
N PHE A 55 -5.96 -0.06 0.04
CA PHE A 55 -5.74 -0.42 -1.34
C PHE A 55 -7.08 -0.61 -2.05
N ARG A 56 -7.25 0.00 -3.21
CA ARG A 56 -8.43 -0.23 -4.05
C ARG A 56 -8.04 -0.54 -5.48
N LEU A 57 -8.43 -1.73 -5.95
CA LEU A 57 -8.21 -2.12 -7.34
C LEU A 57 -9.09 -1.29 -8.30
N ASP A 58 -10.38 -1.18 -7.95
CA ASP A 58 -11.38 -0.39 -8.68
C ASP A 58 -11.11 1.10 -8.53
N TYR A 59 -10.41 1.67 -9.52
CA TYR A 59 -10.62 3.08 -9.85
C TYR A 59 -11.76 3.09 -10.86
N LYS A 60 -12.98 3.38 -10.39
CA LYS A 60 -13.98 3.87 -11.32
C LYS A 60 -13.55 5.30 -11.64
N ASP A 61 -13.11 5.54 -12.87
CA ASP A 61 -12.36 6.72 -13.34
C ASP A 61 -13.05 8.10 -13.17
N SER A 62 -14.17 8.21 -12.44
CA SER A 62 -14.74 9.51 -12.12
C SER A 62 -14.12 10.07 -10.84
N LYS A 63 -13.66 11.33 -10.92
CA LYS A 63 -13.22 12.11 -9.75
C LYS A 63 -14.29 12.13 -8.64
N GLU A 64 -15.56 12.12 -9.04
CA GLU A 64 -16.71 12.08 -8.12
C GLU A 64 -16.70 10.85 -7.21
N LYS A 65 -16.41 9.66 -7.72
CA LYS A 65 -16.38 8.43 -6.90
C LYS A 65 -15.17 8.37 -5.97
N GLN A 66 -14.09 9.07 -6.33
CA GLN A 66 -12.95 9.23 -5.41
C GLN A 66 -13.28 10.18 -4.27
N LEU A 67 -13.96 11.28 -4.57
CA LEU A 67 -14.44 12.22 -3.57
C LEU A 67 -15.45 11.54 -2.65
N GLU A 68 -16.49 10.91 -3.19
CA GLU A 68 -17.48 10.15 -2.40
C GLU A 68 -16.81 9.11 -1.49
N TYR A 69 -15.82 8.40 -2.01
CA TYR A 69 -15.03 7.48 -1.21
C TYR A 69 -14.31 8.20 -0.08
N ILE A 70 -13.57 9.28 -0.34
CA ILE A 70 -12.87 10.04 0.72
C ILE A 70 -13.86 10.59 1.75
N ASP A 71 -15.00 11.12 1.30
CA ASP A 71 -16.04 11.71 2.16
C ASP A 71 -16.58 10.68 3.16
N ILE A 72 -16.80 9.43 2.75
CA ILE A 72 -17.21 8.34 3.65
C ILE A 72 -16.18 8.14 4.78
N TYR A 73 -14.89 8.21 4.48
CA TYR A 73 -13.84 8.09 5.50
C TYR A 73 -13.81 9.31 6.44
N GLU A 74 -13.96 10.50 5.88
CA GLU A 74 -14.03 11.75 6.66
C GLU A 74 -15.22 11.77 7.62
N MET A 75 -16.37 11.24 7.20
CA MET A 75 -17.54 11.04 8.07
C MET A 75 -17.25 10.10 9.25
N CYS A 76 -16.33 9.14 9.10
CA CYS A 76 -15.87 8.25 10.18
C CYS A 76 -14.71 8.84 11.02
N GLY A 77 -14.36 10.11 10.79
CA GLY A 77 -13.29 10.83 11.49
C GLY A 77 -11.88 10.55 10.96
N TRP A 78 -11.74 9.89 9.81
CA TRP A 78 -10.45 9.71 9.14
C TRP A 78 -10.16 10.89 8.22
N LYS A 79 -8.98 11.50 8.32
CA LYS A 79 -8.55 12.56 7.41
C LYS A 79 -7.73 11.95 6.28
N HIS A 80 -8.05 12.30 5.03
CA HIS A 80 -7.21 11.91 3.89
C HIS A 80 -5.88 12.67 3.92
N VAL A 81 -4.79 11.95 3.64
CA VAL A 81 -3.43 12.52 3.65
C VAL A 81 -2.87 12.61 2.24
N THR A 82 -2.86 11.49 1.53
CA THR A 82 -2.27 11.41 0.19
C THR A 82 -2.70 10.13 -0.51
N SER A 83 -2.61 10.13 -1.84
CA SER A 83 -2.88 8.96 -2.68
C SER A 83 -1.72 8.72 -3.64
N PHE A 84 -1.36 7.46 -3.84
CA PHE A 84 -0.33 7.07 -4.79
C PHE A 84 -0.65 5.72 -5.43
N ALA A 85 -0.63 5.67 -6.77
CA ALA A 85 -1.08 4.53 -7.56
C ALA A 85 -2.50 4.10 -7.18
N LYS A 86 -2.64 3.01 -6.42
CA LYS A 86 -3.92 2.44 -5.95
C LYS A 86 -4.07 2.49 -4.42
N TRP A 87 -3.16 3.20 -3.74
CA TRP A 87 -3.12 3.34 -2.29
C TRP A 87 -3.63 4.71 -1.86
N ASN A 88 -4.48 4.72 -0.85
CA ASN A 88 -4.95 5.92 -0.16
C ASN A 88 -4.50 5.86 1.30
N TYR A 89 -3.86 6.93 1.77
CA TYR A 89 -3.39 7.05 3.14
C TYR A 89 -4.33 7.97 3.90
N PHE A 90 -4.85 7.44 5.01
CA PHE A 90 -5.70 8.15 5.94
C PHE A 90 -5.02 8.26 7.30
N CYS A 91 -5.37 9.28 8.07
CA CYS A 91 -4.94 9.41 9.45
C CYS A 91 -6.08 9.77 10.41
N LYS A 92 -5.94 9.36 11.67
CA LYS A 92 -6.89 9.69 12.74
C LYS A 92 -6.11 9.86 14.05
N GLU A 93 -6.44 10.90 14.81
CA GLU A 93 -5.86 11.12 16.15
C GLU A 93 -6.37 10.02 17.09
N VAL A 94 -5.52 9.56 18.02
CA VAL A 94 -5.92 8.56 19.00
C VAL A 94 -6.60 9.29 20.16
N ASP A 95 -7.89 9.01 20.37
CA ASP A 95 -8.59 9.41 21.59
C ASP A 95 -8.26 8.39 22.69
N GLU A 96 -7.93 8.87 23.89
CA GLU A 96 -7.36 8.08 25.01
C GLU A 96 -8.26 6.91 25.50
N GLU A 97 -9.52 6.85 25.08
CA GLU A 97 -10.53 5.91 25.60
C GLU A 97 -10.85 4.70 24.70
N ASN A 98 -10.25 4.54 23.50
CA ASN A 98 -10.67 3.49 22.54
C ASN A 98 -9.54 2.59 22.00
N GLU A 99 -9.95 1.40 21.53
CA GLU A 99 -9.13 0.54 20.68
C GLU A 99 -8.56 1.32 19.50
N LEU A 100 -7.33 0.98 19.08
CA LEU A 100 -6.65 1.67 17.98
C LEU A 100 -7.54 1.72 16.73
N PRO A 101 -7.92 2.92 16.24
CA PRO A 101 -8.74 3.05 15.05
C PRO A 101 -8.25 2.18 13.89
N ASP A 102 -9.14 1.36 13.36
CA ASP A 102 -8.93 0.61 12.13
C ASP A 102 -9.98 1.01 11.10
N ILE A 103 -9.60 0.95 9.82
CA ILE A 103 -10.53 1.25 8.71
C ILE A 103 -11.58 0.14 8.59
N TYR A 104 -11.16 -1.11 8.85
CA TYR A 104 -12.01 -2.28 8.74
C TYR A 104 -12.12 -2.98 10.09
N SER A 105 -13.33 -3.02 10.64
CA SER A 105 -13.70 -3.87 11.78
C SER A 105 -13.61 -5.35 11.39
N ASP A 106 -14.06 -5.69 10.19
CA ASP A 106 -14.29 -7.07 9.79
C ASP A 106 -13.07 -7.69 9.11
N LYS A 107 -12.74 -8.92 9.54
CA LYS A 107 -11.66 -9.72 8.93
C LYS A 107 -11.96 -10.06 7.47
N GLU A 108 -13.23 -10.20 7.11
CA GLU A 108 -13.67 -10.52 5.75
C GLU A 108 -13.28 -9.41 4.76
N THR A 109 -13.52 -8.14 5.10
CA THR A 109 -13.13 -7.00 4.27
C THR A 109 -11.62 -6.92 4.10
N LYS A 110 -10.85 -7.18 5.17
CA LYS A 110 -9.37 -7.25 5.10
C LYS A 110 -8.90 -8.35 4.14
N ILE A 111 -9.58 -9.50 4.12
CA ILE A 111 -9.30 -10.59 3.18
C ILE A 111 -9.66 -10.17 1.75
N GLN A 112 -10.82 -9.56 1.54
CA GLN A 112 -11.25 -9.07 0.22
C GLN A 112 -10.23 -8.09 -0.34
N LYS A 113 -9.74 -7.14 0.46
CA LYS A 113 -8.69 -6.20 0.06
C LYS A 113 -7.36 -6.87 -0.26
N LEU A 114 -6.98 -7.91 0.48
CA LEU A 114 -5.80 -8.70 0.12
C LEU A 114 -6.00 -9.47 -1.20
N VAL A 115 -7.20 -9.96 -1.47
CA VAL A 115 -7.53 -10.63 -2.75
C VAL A 115 -7.46 -9.62 -3.91
N GLU A 116 -8.04 -8.43 -3.78
CA GLU A 116 -7.91 -7.34 -4.76
C GLU A 116 -6.43 -7.02 -5.05
N LEU A 117 -5.60 -6.98 -4.01
CA LEU A 117 -4.16 -6.75 -4.15
C LEU A 117 -3.45 -7.91 -4.88
N ILE A 118 -3.79 -9.16 -4.57
CA ILE A 118 -3.26 -10.34 -5.27
C ILE A 118 -3.66 -10.31 -6.75
N GLN A 119 -4.93 -9.98 -7.04
CA GLN A 119 -5.42 -9.82 -8.41
C GLN A 119 -4.65 -8.73 -9.16
N PHE A 120 -4.41 -7.58 -8.52
CA PHE A 120 -3.59 -6.51 -9.10
C PHE A 120 -2.17 -6.98 -9.45
N VAL A 121 -1.49 -7.64 -8.51
CA VAL A 121 -0.13 -8.17 -8.73
C VAL A 121 -0.13 -9.23 -9.84
N ALA A 122 -1.16 -10.07 -9.91
CA ALA A 122 -1.31 -11.08 -10.96
C ALA A 122 -1.53 -10.44 -12.34
N ILE A 123 -2.40 -9.43 -12.46
CA ILE A 123 -2.63 -8.68 -13.71
C ILE A 123 -1.33 -8.02 -14.17
N MET A 124 -0.60 -7.36 -13.26
CA MET A 124 0.70 -6.75 -13.56
C MET A 124 1.77 -7.77 -13.94
N PHE A 125 1.65 -9.02 -13.49
CA PHE A 125 2.55 -10.10 -13.90
C PHE A 125 2.19 -10.64 -15.30
N VAL A 126 0.90 -10.79 -15.61
CA VAL A 126 0.42 -11.24 -16.92
C VAL A 126 0.83 -10.28 -18.03
N THR A 127 0.83 -8.96 -17.77
CA THR A 127 1.31 -7.97 -18.74
C THR A 127 2.81 -8.08 -19.05
N LEU A 128 3.60 -8.78 -18.23
CA LEU A 128 5.02 -9.06 -18.49
C LEU A 128 5.22 -10.29 -19.39
N ILE A 129 4.21 -11.13 -19.62
CA ILE A 129 4.33 -12.36 -20.43
C ILE A 129 4.82 -12.07 -21.87
N PRO A 130 4.33 -11.05 -22.60
CA PRO A 130 4.86 -10.73 -23.93
C PRO A 130 6.35 -10.36 -23.89
N VAL A 131 6.78 -9.63 -22.86
CA VAL A 131 8.19 -9.25 -22.66
C VAL A 131 9.04 -10.50 -22.41
N LEU A 132 8.56 -11.43 -21.59
CA LEU A 132 9.22 -12.71 -21.33
C LEU A 132 9.32 -13.58 -22.59
N TYR A 133 8.25 -13.59 -23.40
CA TYR A 133 8.22 -14.32 -24.66
C TYR A 133 9.24 -13.77 -25.67
N LEU A 134 9.31 -12.44 -25.81
CA LEU A 134 10.32 -11.79 -26.67
C LEU A 134 11.75 -12.02 -26.17
N CYS A 135 11.98 -12.01 -24.85
CA CYS A 135 13.27 -12.38 -24.25
C CYS A 135 13.68 -13.82 -24.61
N PHE A 136 12.71 -14.74 -24.59
CA PHE A 136 12.94 -16.16 -24.85
C PHE A 136 13.28 -16.42 -26.32
N LEU A 137 12.61 -15.73 -27.24
CA LEU A 137 12.88 -15.84 -28.68
C LEU A 137 14.24 -15.29 -29.11
N GLY A 138 15.00 -14.67 -28.19
CA GLY A 138 16.34 -14.15 -28.50
C GLY A 138 16.32 -12.99 -29.49
N VAL A 139 15.18 -12.30 -29.63
CA VAL A 139 15.00 -11.13 -30.49
C VAL A 139 15.76 -9.96 -29.85
N SER A 140 17.07 -9.93 -30.09
CA SER A 140 17.97 -8.80 -29.94
C SER A 140 17.90 -8.03 -28.60
N GLU A 141 18.40 -8.63 -27.52
CA GLU A 141 18.67 -7.88 -26.28
C GLU A 141 19.97 -8.36 -25.61
N SER A 142 20.70 -7.43 -25.01
CA SER A 142 21.96 -7.69 -24.30
C SER A 142 21.77 -8.68 -23.14
N GLY A 143 22.82 -9.39 -22.73
CA GLY A 143 22.77 -10.28 -21.55
C GLY A 143 22.27 -9.57 -20.28
N LEU A 144 22.54 -8.26 -20.15
CA LEU A 144 22.08 -7.42 -19.05
C LEU A 144 20.55 -7.32 -18.99
N TYR A 145 19.89 -7.11 -20.13
CA TYR A 145 18.44 -7.00 -20.20
C TYR A 145 17.75 -8.29 -19.76
N ARG A 146 18.23 -9.45 -20.25
CA ARG A 146 17.72 -10.76 -19.81
C ARG A 146 17.88 -10.96 -18.31
N GLY A 147 19.01 -10.53 -17.75
CA GLY A 147 19.25 -10.53 -16.30
C GLY A 147 18.25 -9.65 -15.53
N MET A 148 17.98 -8.43 -16.02
CA MET A 148 17.00 -7.52 -15.41
C MET A 148 15.58 -8.09 -15.43
N VAL A 149 15.16 -8.66 -16.55
CA VAL A 149 13.84 -9.30 -16.68
C VAL A 149 13.71 -10.50 -15.75
N GLY A 150 14.73 -11.36 -15.69
CA GLY A 150 14.76 -12.48 -14.74
C GLY A 150 14.67 -12.03 -13.28
N PHE A 151 15.40 -10.97 -12.91
CA PHE A 151 15.34 -10.39 -11.57
C PHE A 151 13.94 -9.85 -11.23
N LEU A 152 13.27 -9.18 -12.17
CA LEU A 152 11.89 -8.71 -11.99
C LEU A 152 10.93 -9.89 -11.77
N VAL A 153 11.03 -10.97 -12.54
CA VAL A 153 10.20 -12.18 -12.33
C VAL A 153 10.39 -12.73 -10.93
N CYS A 154 11.64 -12.84 -10.44
CA CYS A 154 11.91 -13.31 -9.08
C CYS A 154 11.25 -12.42 -8.01
N ILE A 155 11.28 -11.09 -8.18
CA ILE A 155 10.59 -10.15 -7.29
C ILE A 155 9.08 -10.40 -7.29
N TYR A 156 8.46 -10.54 -8.47
CA TYR A 156 7.02 -10.80 -8.58
C TYR A 156 6.63 -12.14 -7.96
N SER A 157 7.38 -13.21 -8.23
CA SER A 157 7.15 -14.53 -7.62
C SER A 157 7.27 -14.47 -6.10
N TYR A 158 8.29 -13.78 -5.57
CA TYR A 158 8.46 -13.60 -4.13
C TYR A 158 7.30 -12.80 -3.51
N ALA A 159 6.85 -11.73 -4.17
CA ALA A 159 5.70 -10.95 -3.72
C ALA A 159 4.42 -11.79 -3.70
N PHE A 160 4.16 -12.55 -4.78
CA PHE A 160 2.98 -13.41 -4.91
C PHE A 160 2.95 -14.49 -3.83
N ILE A 161 4.08 -15.18 -3.61
CA ILE A 161 4.20 -16.22 -2.56
C ILE A 161 3.89 -15.63 -1.18
N ASN A 162 4.44 -14.46 -0.83
CA ASN A 162 4.20 -13.86 0.47
C ASN A 162 2.77 -13.36 0.66
N LEU A 163 2.17 -12.76 -0.37
CA LEU A 163 0.76 -12.36 -0.35
C LEU A 163 -0.16 -13.57 -0.19
N PHE A 164 0.11 -14.66 -0.92
CA PHE A 164 -0.67 -15.90 -0.82
C PHE A 164 -0.52 -16.57 0.55
N ARG A 165 0.70 -16.61 1.11
CA ARG A 165 0.95 -17.08 2.49
C ARG A 165 0.16 -16.25 3.51
N LYS A 166 0.15 -14.93 3.36
CA LYS A 166 -0.63 -14.02 4.22
C LYS A 166 -2.14 -14.29 4.10
N LEU A 167 -2.64 -14.48 2.88
CA LEU A 167 -4.05 -14.79 2.63
C LEU A 167 -4.45 -16.11 3.31
N LYS A 168 -3.64 -17.16 3.15
CA LYS A 168 -3.88 -18.46 3.78
C LYS A 168 -3.89 -18.36 5.31
N LYS A 169 -2.98 -17.55 5.87
CA LYS A 169 -2.93 -17.29 7.32
C LYS A 169 -4.22 -16.62 7.81
N MET A 170 -4.65 -15.53 7.16
CA MET A 170 -5.86 -14.80 7.58
C MET A 170 -7.13 -15.64 7.42
N LYS A 171 -7.24 -16.46 6.37
CA LYS A 171 -8.37 -17.39 6.21
C LYS A 171 -8.43 -18.43 7.34
N LYS A 172 -7.29 -18.95 7.79
CA LYS A 172 -7.22 -19.91 8.91
C LYS A 172 -7.56 -19.27 10.27
N GLU A 173 -7.53 -17.95 10.39
CA GLU A 173 -7.93 -17.25 11.62
C GLU A 173 -9.44 -16.92 11.67
N ILE A 174 -10.19 -17.31 10.63
CA ILE A 174 -11.64 -17.15 10.52
C ILE A 174 -12.37 -18.50 10.63
N PHE A 175 -11.77 -19.57 10.08
CA PHE A 175 -12.26 -20.96 10.13
C PHE A 175 -11.40 -21.81 11.07
#